data_AF-A0A2T6ZW53-F1
#
_entry.id   AF-A0A2T6ZW53-F1
#
_cell.length_a   1.000
_cell.length_b   1.000
_cell.length_c   1.000
_cell.angle_alpha   90.00
_cell.angle_beta   90.00
_cell.angle_gamma   90.00
#
_symmetry.space_group_name_H-M   'P 1'
#
loop_
_entity.id
_entity.type
_entity.pdbx_description
1 polymer ?
#
loop_
_entity_poly.entity_id
_entity_poly.type
_entity_poly.pdbx_seq_one_letter_code
_entity_poly.pdbx_strand_id
1 'polypeptide(L)'
;MGFRVMAINTGSETQEIFLNAFGAEEFVDFAKGDVMANVKSVARGLGPHVATLLAVSENPSQQAAEGSYVGNRLDTQEAIDFFARGLIKVPFKVGKLSELTQAFQLLEEGKIAGRYVLDTSK
;
A
#
# COMPACT_ATOMS: atom_id res chain seq x y z
N MET A 1 11.75 10.11 6.05
CA MET A 1 10.99 11.31 5.65
C MET A 1 9.91 11.56 6.70
N GLY A 2 9.61 12.82 7.03
CA GLY A 2 8.71 13.20 8.14
C GLY A 2 7.30 13.58 7.70
N PHE A 3 6.76 12.93 6.67
CA PHE A 3 5.40 13.19 6.21
C PHE A 3 4.39 12.56 7.16
N ARG A 4 3.27 13.25 7.38
CA ARG A 4 2.10 12.69 8.05
C ARG A 4 1.26 11.95 7.01
N VAL A 5 1.08 10.65 7.19
CA VAL A 5 0.44 9.79 6.19
C VAL A 5 -0.95 9.39 6.67
N MET A 6 -1.95 9.57 5.82
CA MET A 6 -3.27 8.94 5.98
C MET A 6 -3.47 7.89 4.89
N ALA A 7 -4.10 6.77 5.24
CA ALA A 7 -4.49 5.74 4.30
C ALA A 7 -5.98 5.85 3.99
N ILE A 8 -6.34 5.75 2.71
CA ILE A 8 -7.74 5.71 2.26
C ILE A 8 -7.95 4.34 1.61
N ASN A 9 -8.70 3.47 2.27
CA ASN A 9 -9.01 2.13 1.75
C ASN A 9 -10.31 1.61 2.39
N THR A 10 -10.60 0.32 2.31
CA THR A 10 -11.74 -0.30 3.01
C THR A 10 -11.36 -1.66 3.59
N GLY A 11 -12.12 -2.11 4.60
CA GLY A 11 -11.92 -3.38 5.28
C GLY A 11 -11.05 -3.30 6.53
N SER A 12 -11.42 -4.07 7.56
CA SER A 12 -10.79 -4.04 8.89
C SER A 12 -9.35 -4.58 8.89
N GLU A 13 -9.09 -5.65 8.14
CA GLU A 13 -7.74 -6.22 8.01
C GLU A 13 -6.80 -5.23 7.34
N THR A 14 -7.26 -4.58 6.27
CA THR A 14 -6.53 -3.51 5.59
C THR A 14 -6.21 -2.35 6.53
N GLN A 15 -7.20 -1.88 7.30
CA GLN A 15 -7.02 -0.83 8.29
C GLN A 15 -5.91 -1.19 9.30
N GLU A 16 -5.95 -2.42 9.84
CA GLU A 16 -4.96 -2.88 10.80
C GLU A 16 -3.54 -2.87 10.21
N ILE A 17 -3.37 -3.35 8.98
CA ILE A 17 -2.07 -3.37 8.31
C ILE A 17 -1.55 -1.93 8.08
N PHE A 18 -2.40 -1.00 7.64
CA PHE A 18 -1.97 0.38 7.39
C PHE A 18 -1.53 1.09 8.67
N LEU A 19 -2.28 0.94 9.75
CA LEU A 19 -1.97 1.60 11.02
C LEU A 19 -0.77 0.95 11.75
N ASN A 20 -0.68 -0.38 11.75
CA ASN A 20 0.31 -1.08 12.57
C ASN A 20 1.61 -1.44 11.81
N ALA A 21 1.53 -1.74 10.52
CA ALA A 21 2.67 -2.18 9.73
C ALA A 21 3.24 -1.06 8.84
N PHE A 22 2.37 -0.32 8.16
CA PHE A 22 2.79 0.70 7.18
C PHE A 22 2.99 2.10 7.76
N GLY A 23 2.58 2.33 9.01
CA GLY A 23 2.83 3.59 9.71
C GLY A 23 1.96 4.76 9.23
N ALA A 24 0.77 4.48 8.70
CA ALA A 24 -0.24 5.52 8.54
C ALA A 24 -0.68 6.02 9.92
N GLU A 25 -0.77 7.33 10.10
CA GLU A 25 -1.29 7.94 11.33
C GLU A 25 -2.80 7.73 11.45
N GLU A 26 -3.49 7.75 10.32
CA GLU A 26 -4.95 7.77 10.25
C GLU A 26 -5.43 6.91 9.08
N PHE A 27 -6.61 6.30 9.23
CA PHE A 27 -7.26 5.48 8.21
C PHE A 27 -8.67 5.99 7.94
N VAL A 28 -8.97 6.30 6.68
CA VAL A 28 -10.31 6.71 6.23
C VAL A 28 -10.91 5.57 5.41
N ASP A 29 -11.99 4.98 5.93
CA ASP A 29 -12.74 3.94 5.22
C ASP A 29 -13.68 4.57 4.19
N PHE A 30 -13.37 4.46 2.89
CA PHE A 30 -14.18 5.08 1.85
C PHE A 30 -15.56 4.45 1.69
N ALA A 31 -15.78 3.24 2.21
CA ALA A 31 -17.09 2.58 2.19
C ALA A 31 -18.00 3.03 3.35
N LYS A 32 -17.51 3.90 4.26
CA LYS A 32 -18.24 4.33 5.46
C LYS A 32 -18.35 5.85 5.53
N GLY A 33 -19.57 6.36 5.41
CA GLY A 33 -19.89 7.78 5.59
C GLY A 33 -19.35 8.66 4.45
N ASP A 34 -19.15 9.96 4.76
CA ASP A 34 -18.65 10.94 3.79
C ASP A 34 -17.12 10.97 3.78
N VAL A 35 -16.54 10.32 2.78
CA VAL A 35 -15.09 10.24 2.59
C VAL A 35 -14.44 11.63 2.46
N MET A 36 -15.09 12.58 1.79
CA MET A 36 -14.52 13.91 1.56
C MET A 36 -14.47 14.73 2.84
N ALA A 37 -15.55 14.68 3.63
CA ALA A 37 -15.59 15.31 4.95
C ALA A 37 -14.55 14.68 5.89
N ASN A 38 -14.43 13.35 5.89
CA ASN A 38 -13.48 12.63 6.73
C ASN A 38 -12.02 12.96 6.37
N VAL A 39 -11.67 12.95 5.08
CA VAL A 39 -10.33 13.34 4.61
C VAL A 39 -10.01 14.78 5.00
N LYS A 40 -10.94 15.72 4.81
CA LYS A 40 -10.74 17.11 5.25
C LYS A 40 -10.55 17.20 6.76
N SER A 41 -11.35 16.48 7.54
CA SER A 41 -11.21 16.45 9.01
C SER A 41 -9.81 16.01 9.45
N VAL A 42 -9.34 14.88 8.92
CA VAL A 42 -7.97 14.37 9.18
C VAL A 42 -6.90 15.38 8.73
N ALA A 43 -7.14 16.06 7.62
CA ALA A 43 -6.26 17.09 7.06
C ALA A 43 -6.50 18.50 7.63
N ARG A 44 -7.10 18.64 8.81
CA ARG A 44 -7.32 19.94 9.50
C ARG A 44 -8.11 20.95 8.66
N GLY A 45 -9.04 20.47 7.85
CA GLY A 45 -9.94 21.26 7.00
C GLY A 45 -9.39 21.64 5.62
N LEU A 46 -8.08 21.50 5.38
CA LEU A 46 -7.42 21.99 4.17
C LEU A 46 -7.30 20.95 3.05
N GLY A 47 -7.19 19.67 3.43
CA GLY A 47 -6.88 18.57 2.50
C GLY A 47 -5.39 18.21 2.49
N PRO A 48 -5.02 17.07 1.86
CA PRO A 48 -3.63 16.61 1.81
C PRO A 48 -2.79 17.49 0.87
N HIS A 49 -1.49 17.63 1.18
CA HIS A 49 -0.54 18.31 0.30
C HIS A 49 -0.25 17.51 -0.98
N VAL A 50 -0.32 16.19 -0.89
CA VAL A 50 -0.08 15.25 -1.98
C VAL A 50 -1.00 14.04 -1.80
N ALA A 51 -1.49 13.51 -2.91
CA ALA A 51 -2.25 12.26 -2.94
C ALA A 51 -1.55 11.29 -3.88
N THR A 52 -1.23 10.10 -3.36
CA THR A 52 -0.67 9.00 -4.17
C THR A 52 -1.76 7.99 -4.44
N LEU A 53 -2.12 7.82 -5.72
CA LEU A 53 -3.05 6.79 -6.15
C LEU A 53 -2.29 5.48 -6.39
N LEU A 54 -2.64 4.45 -5.63
CA LEU A 54 -2.07 3.10 -5.77
C LEU A 54 -3.11 2.07 -6.24
N ALA A 55 -4.38 2.47 -6.36
CA ALA A 55 -5.44 1.59 -6.84
C ALA A 55 -5.35 1.44 -8.36
N VAL A 56 -5.41 0.20 -8.84
CA VAL A 56 -5.33 -0.15 -10.28
C VAL A 56 -6.70 -0.15 -10.96
N SER A 57 -7.69 0.55 -10.40
CA SER A 57 -8.99 0.71 -11.05
C SER A 57 -8.91 1.82 -12.11
N GLU A 58 -9.62 1.62 -13.23
CA GLU A 58 -9.57 2.54 -14.38
C GLU A 58 -10.02 3.95 -14.02
N ASN A 59 -11.15 4.08 -13.32
CA ASN A 59 -11.76 5.38 -13.05
C ASN A 59 -10.86 6.30 -12.19
N PRO A 60 -10.26 5.86 -11.07
CA PRO A 60 -9.32 6.70 -10.33
C PRO A 60 -8.03 6.97 -11.11
N SER A 61 -7.53 6.01 -11.88
CA SER A 61 -6.26 6.15 -12.60
C SER A 61 -6.29 7.30 -13.61
N GLN A 62 -7.45 7.56 -14.22
CA GLN A 62 -7.63 8.70 -15.13
C GLN A 62 -7.56 10.08 -14.44
N GLN A 63 -7.70 10.13 -13.12
CA GLN A 63 -7.65 11.37 -12.34
C GLN A 63 -6.23 11.71 -11.87
N ALA A 64 -5.26 10.81 -12.04
CA ALA A 64 -3.88 11.07 -11.68
C ALA A 64 -3.24 12.06 -12.67
N ALA A 65 -2.77 13.21 -12.15
CA ALA A 65 -2.09 14.22 -12.97
C ALA A 65 -0.70 13.76 -13.42
N GLU A 66 -0.03 12.93 -12.62
CA GLU A 66 1.29 12.37 -12.91
C GLU A 66 1.27 10.86 -12.66
N GLY A 67 1.90 10.12 -13.57
CA GLY A 67 2.10 8.68 -13.47
C GLY A 67 3.56 8.37 -13.12
N SER A 68 3.76 7.45 -12.20
CA SER A 68 5.08 6.86 -11.92
C SER A 68 5.00 5.35 -12.07
N TYR A 69 5.96 4.78 -12.78
CA TYR A 69 6.11 3.34 -12.94
C TYR A 69 7.54 2.97 -12.59
N VAL A 70 7.69 2.23 -11.49
CA VAL A 70 8.97 1.83 -10.90
C VAL A 70 9.95 3.00 -10.69
N GLY A 71 11.19 2.69 -10.29
CA GLY A 71 12.27 3.65 -10.12
C GLY A 71 13.49 3.27 -10.94
N ASN A 72 14.42 4.20 -11.07
CA ASN A 72 15.73 3.95 -11.63
C ASN A 72 16.65 3.20 -10.63
N ARG A 73 17.91 2.98 -11.01
CA ARG A 73 18.87 2.24 -10.17
C ARG A 73 19.23 2.96 -8.86
N LEU A 74 19.28 4.29 -8.88
CA LEU A 74 19.53 5.10 -7.69
C LEU A 74 18.33 5.01 -6.74
N ASP A 75 17.11 5.15 -7.25
CA ASP A 75 15.89 4.99 -6.44
C ASP A 75 15.84 3.61 -5.77
N THR A 76 16.29 2.57 -6.49
CA THR A 76 16.39 1.20 -5.94
C THR A 76 17.43 1.10 -4.83
N GLN A 77 18.61 1.72 -4.99
CA GLN A 77 19.64 1.73 -3.95
C GLN A 77 19.15 2.43 -2.70
N GLU A 78 18.47 3.57 -2.84
CA GLU A 78 17.87 4.30 -1.71
C GLU A 78 16.78 3.47 -1.02
N ALA A 79 15.90 2.81 -1.77
CA ALA A 79 14.87 1.94 -1.22
C ALA A 79 15.47 0.77 -0.41
N ILE A 80 16.56 0.17 -0.91
CA ILE A 80 17.29 -0.89 -0.19
C ILE A 80 17.93 -0.33 1.09
N ASP A 81 18.50 0.88 1.07
CA ASP A 81 19.05 1.52 2.27
C ASP A 81 17.97 1.73 3.35
N PHE A 82 16.79 2.24 2.97
CA PHE A 82 15.67 2.39 3.89
C PHE A 82 15.26 1.06 4.52
N PHE A 83 15.20 -0.01 3.72
CA PHE A 83 14.90 -1.34 4.22
C PHE A 83 15.99 -1.88 5.16
N ALA A 84 17.26 -1.77 4.77
CA ALA A 84 18.40 -2.21 5.58
C ALA A 84 18.47 -1.52 6.95
N ARG A 85 18.01 -0.27 7.02
CA ARG A 85 17.90 0.52 8.27
C ARG A 85 16.66 0.19 9.10
N GLY A 86 15.82 -0.74 8.66
CA GLY A 86 14.58 -1.13 9.35
C GLY A 86 13.47 -0.08 9.29
N LEU A 87 13.57 0.89 8.37
CA LEU A 87 12.57 1.95 8.21
C LEU A 87 11.35 1.50 7.39
N ILE A 88 11.45 0.36 6.70
CA ILE A 88 10.37 -0.24 5.90
C ILE A 88 10.02 -1.61 6.49
N LYS A 89 8.74 -1.80 6.80
CA LYS A 89 8.18 -3.11 7.17
C LYS A 89 7.33 -3.63 6.02
N VAL A 90 7.64 -4.84 5.56
CA VAL A 90 6.91 -5.47 4.44
C VAL A 90 6.20 -6.71 4.97
N PRO A 91 4.86 -6.77 4.95
CA PRO A 91 4.14 -8.01 5.19
C PRO A 91 4.28 -8.90 3.95
N PHE A 92 4.82 -10.10 4.15
CA PHE A 92 4.93 -11.10 3.10
C PHE A 92 4.80 -12.51 3.67
N LYS A 93 4.40 -13.44 2.81
CA LYS A 93 4.42 -14.88 3.05
C LYS A 93 5.42 -15.52 2.11
N VAL A 94 6.26 -16.40 2.62
CA VAL A 94 7.14 -17.23 1.79
C VAL A 94 6.47 -18.57 1.54
N GLY A 95 6.44 -19.03 0.29
CA GLY A 95 6.01 -20.37 -0.10
C GLY A 95 7.01 -21.04 -1.04
N LYS A 96 6.78 -22.31 -1.35
CA LYS A 96 7.63 -23.10 -2.26
C LYS A 96 7.25 -22.82 -3.70
N LEU A 97 8.19 -22.99 -4.63
CA LEU A 97 7.89 -22.91 -6.07
C LEU A 97 6.75 -23.86 -6.51
N SER A 98 6.61 -25.03 -5.87
CA SER A 98 5.50 -25.98 -6.12
C SER A 98 4.11 -25.41 -5.81
N GLU A 99 4.03 -24.34 -5.01
CA GLU A 99 2.78 -23.69 -4.60
C GLU A 99 2.37 -22.56 -5.57
N LEU A 100 3.09 -22.37 -6.69
CA LEU A 100 2.84 -21.31 -7.67
C LEU A 100 1.37 -21.23 -8.11
N THR A 101 0.76 -22.36 -8.47
CA THR A 101 -0.65 -22.41 -8.90
C THR A 101 -1.59 -21.93 -7.80
N GLN A 102 -1.34 -22.35 -6.55
CA GLN A 102 -2.12 -21.92 -5.40
C GLN A 102 -1.93 -20.43 -5.12
N ALA A 103 -0.71 -19.90 -5.26
CA ALA A 103 -0.44 -18.49 -5.09
C ALA A 103 -1.23 -17.63 -6.09
N PHE A 104 -1.31 -18.05 -7.37
CA PHE A 104 -2.16 -17.37 -8.36
C PHE A 104 -3.65 -17.41 -8.00
N GLN A 105 -4.16 -18.57 -7.56
CA GLN A 105 -5.55 -18.67 -7.14
C GLN A 105 -5.87 -17.73 -5.95
N LEU A 106 -4.98 -17.67 -4.96
CA LEU A 106 -5.12 -16.75 -3.82
C LEU A 106 -5.04 -15.27 -4.25
N LEU A 107 -4.25 -14.94 -5.29
CA LEU A 107 -4.19 -13.59 -5.86
C LEU A 107 -5.51 -13.22 -6.54
N GLU A 108 -6.06 -14.10 -7.37
CA GLU A 108 -7.35 -13.89 -8.04
C GLU A 108 -8.50 -13.72 -7.05
N GLU A 109 -8.49 -14.49 -5.96
CA GLU A 109 -9.47 -14.39 -4.88
C GLU A 109 -9.25 -13.17 -3.95
N GLY A 110 -8.16 -12.41 -4.14
CA GLY A 110 -7.84 -11.24 -3.32
C GLY A 110 -7.44 -11.57 -1.87
N LYS A 111 -7.01 -12.81 -1.59
CA LYS A 111 -6.73 -13.31 -0.24
C LYS A 111 -5.29 -13.13 0.23
N ILE A 112 -4.46 -12.45 -0.56
CA ILE A 112 -3.06 -12.19 -0.20
C ILE A 112 -2.94 -10.78 0.37
N ALA A 113 -2.72 -10.72 1.69
CA ALA A 113 -2.23 -9.51 2.35
C ALA A 113 -0.73 -9.31 2.03
N GLY A 114 -0.39 -8.21 1.37
CA GLY A 114 1.00 -7.85 1.07
C GLY A 114 1.59 -8.58 -0.14
N ARG A 115 2.58 -9.46 0.10
CA ARG A 115 3.31 -10.19 -0.96
C ARG A 115 3.39 -11.69 -0.69
N TYR A 116 3.27 -12.49 -1.74
CA TYR A 116 3.59 -13.92 -1.70
C TYR A 116 4.93 -14.13 -2.43
N VAL A 117 5.97 -14.54 -1.71
CA VAL A 117 7.33 -14.71 -2.22
C VAL A 117 7.59 -16.20 -2.40
N LEU A 118 7.96 -16.61 -3.60
CA LEU A 118 8.30 -18.00 -3.89
C LEU A 118 9.80 -18.24 -3.67
N ASP A 119 10.12 -19.19 -2.80
CA ASP A 119 11.48 -19.67 -2.61
C ASP A 119 11.85 -20.61 -3.77
N THR A 120 12.85 -20.19 -4.55
CA THR A 120 13.40 -20.92 -5.70
C THR A 120 14.73 -21.59 -5.41
N SER A 121 15.22 -21.51 -4.16
CA SER A 121 16.51 -22.07 -3.75
C SER A 121 16.48 -23.59 -3.52
N LYS A 122 15.29 -24.20 -3.55
CA LYS A 122 15.06 -25.62 -3.25
C LYS A 122 14.39 -26.34 -4.40
#